data_AF-A0A673B8C3-F1
#
_entry.id   AF-A0A673B8C3-F1
#
_cell.length_a   1.000
_cell.length_b   1.000
_cell.length_c   1.000
_cell.angle_alpha   90.00
_cell.angle_beta   90.00
_cell.angle_gamma   90.00
#
_symmetry.space_group_name_H-M   'P 1'
#
loop_
_entity.id
_entity.type
_entity.pdbx_description
1 polymer ?
#
loop_
_entity_poly.entity_id
_entity_poly.type
_entity_poly.pdbx_seq_one_letter_code
_entity_poly.pdbx_strand_id
1 'polypeptide(L)'
;MLYLEDYLEMIEQLPMDLRDRFTEMREMDLQVQNATDQLEQKVIEFFVNAKKNKPEWREEQMEVIKKDYYKALEDADEKVQLANQIYDLPAALFHFGRENM
;
A
#
# COMPACT_ATOMS: atom_id res chain seq x y z
N MET A 1 20.87 4.34 -34.21
CA MET A 1 19.74 3.41 -34.17
C MET A 1 19.45 2.92 -32.75
N LEU A 2 20.46 2.72 -31.88
CA LEU A 2 20.26 2.35 -30.46
C LEU A 2 19.13 3.12 -29.74
N TYR A 3 19.12 4.46 -29.78
CA TYR A 3 18.13 5.27 -29.05
C TYR A 3 16.66 4.98 -29.40
N LEU A 4 16.38 4.60 -30.65
CA LEU A 4 15.02 4.28 -31.08
C LEU A 4 14.63 2.87 -30.62
N GLU A 5 15.58 1.93 -30.68
CA GLU A 5 15.39 0.56 -30.19
C GLU A 5 15.15 0.57 -28.68
N ASP A 6 15.97 1.30 -27.92
CA ASP A 6 15.81 1.48 -26.46
C ASP A 6 14.46 2.13 -26.10
N TYR A 7 14.00 3.10 -26.90
CA TYR A 7 12.70 3.74 -26.70
C TYR A 7 11.52 2.80 -26.98
N LEU A 8 11.62 2.01 -28.05
CA LEU A 8 10.59 1.04 -28.43
C LEU A 8 10.50 -0.09 -27.39
N GLU A 9 11.63 -0.59 -26.91
CA GLU A 9 11.68 -1.59 -25.84
C GLU A 9 11.01 -1.05 -24.56
N MET A 10 11.26 0.21 -24.20
CA MET A 10 10.63 0.84 -23.04
C MET A 10 9.11 1.03 -23.20
N ILE A 11 8.62 1.35 -24.42
CA ILE A 11 7.18 1.42 -24.72
C ILE A 11 6.53 0.03 -24.64
N GLU A 12 7.19 -1.00 -25.17
CA GLU A 12 6.65 -2.36 -25.18
C GLU A 12 6.55 -2.95 -23.77
N GLN A 13 7.49 -2.60 -22.89
CA GLN A 13 7.54 -3.09 -21.51
C GLN A 13 6.55 -2.36 -20.58
N LEU A 14 6.29 -1.06 -20.81
CA LEU A 14 5.46 -0.22 -19.92
C LEU A 14 4.07 -0.79 -19.58
N PRO A 15 3.29 -1.38 -20.52
CA PRO A 15 2.00 -1.99 -20.18
C PRO A 15 2.12 -3.18 -19.21
N MET A 16 3.21 -3.94 -19.31
CA MET A 16 3.47 -5.06 -18.40
C MET A 16 3.77 -4.55 -17.00
N ASP A 17 4.69 -3.58 -16.89
CA ASP A 17 5.09 -2.98 -15.61
C ASP A 17 3.90 -2.32 -14.91
N LEU A 18 3.06 -1.59 -15.64
CA LEU A 18 1.83 -1.00 -15.10
C LEU A 18 0.87 -2.06 -14.57
N ARG A 19 0.64 -3.13 -15.33
CA ARG A 19 -0.26 -4.23 -14.91
C ARG A 19 0.24 -4.87 -13.61
N ASP A 20 1.54 -5.14 -13.53
CA ASP A 20 2.12 -5.81 -12.37
C ASP A 20 2.03 -4.90 -11.14
N ARG A 21 2.32 -3.60 -11.29
CA ARG A 21 2.18 -2.62 -10.20
C ARG A 21 0.72 -2.39 -9.78
N PHE A 22 -0.24 -2.36 -10.70
CA PHE A 22 -1.65 -2.28 -10.34
C PHE A 22 -2.14 -3.54 -9.62
N THR A 23 -1.57 -4.70 -9.94
CA THR A 23 -1.87 -5.95 -9.23
C THR A 23 -1.35 -5.89 -7.79
N GLU A 24 -0.10 -5.48 -7.61
CA GLU A 24 0.51 -5.27 -6.29
C GLU A 24 -0.28 -4.24 -5.46
N MET A 25 -0.70 -3.13 -6.07
CA MET A 25 -1.52 -2.11 -5.41
C MET A 25 -2.87 -2.68 -4.94
N ARG A 26 -3.50 -3.53 -5.74
CA ARG A 26 -4.76 -4.16 -5.37
C ARG A 26 -4.59 -5.12 -4.19
N GLU A 27 -3.49 -5.85 -4.15
CA GLU A 27 -3.17 -6.74 -3.03
C GLU A 27 -2.94 -5.95 -1.73
N MET A 28 -2.16 -4.86 -1.80
CA MET A 28 -1.97 -3.97 -0.65
C MET A 28 -3.27 -3.29 -0.21
N ASP A 29 -4.12 -2.86 -1.15
CA ASP A 29 -5.42 -2.29 -0.82
C ASP A 29 -6.28 -3.28 -0.04
N LEU A 30 -6.33 -4.54 -0.49
CA LEU A 30 -7.06 -5.60 0.20
C LEU A 30 -6.46 -5.90 1.59
N GLN A 31 -5.14 -5.88 1.73
CA GLN A 31 -4.46 -6.08 3.02
C GLN A 31 -4.81 -4.96 4.01
N VAL A 32 -4.71 -3.70 3.59
CA VAL A 32 -5.05 -2.53 4.43
C VAL A 32 -6.52 -2.57 4.83
N GLN A 33 -7.43 -2.91 3.90
CA GLN A 33 -8.85 -3.04 4.19
C GLN A 33 -9.10 -4.14 5.24
N ASN A 34 -8.54 -5.34 5.04
CA ASN A 34 -8.70 -6.44 6.00
C ASN A 34 -8.13 -6.10 7.39
N ALA A 35 -6.98 -5.42 7.45
CA ALA A 35 -6.38 -4.99 8.72
C ALA A 35 -7.28 -3.98 9.43
N THR A 36 -7.86 -3.04 8.69
CA THR A 36 -8.79 -2.03 9.22
C THR A 36 -10.07 -2.68 9.76
N ASP A 37 -10.67 -3.60 9.00
CA ASP A 37 -11.88 -4.31 9.41
C ASP A 37 -11.64 -5.16 10.67
N GLN A 38 -10.51 -5.86 10.75
CA GLN A 38 -10.12 -6.63 11.94
C GLN A 38 -9.88 -5.72 13.15
N LEU A 39 -9.28 -4.55 12.94
CA LEU A 39 -9.03 -3.59 14.01
C LEU A 39 -10.34 -3.01 14.55
N GLU A 40 -11.31 -2.71 13.68
CA GLU A 40 -12.64 -2.28 14.08
C GLU A 40 -13.33 -3.34 14.97
N GLN A 41 -13.27 -4.61 14.57
CA GLN A 41 -13.81 -5.72 15.37
C GLN A 41 -13.12 -5.81 16.74
N LYS A 42 -11.78 -5.75 16.79
CA LYS A 42 -11.03 -5.77 18.06
C LYS A 42 -11.39 -4.60 18.98
N VAL A 43 -11.59 -3.41 18.42
CA VAL A 43 -12.01 -2.23 19.19
C VAL A 43 -13.40 -2.44 19.79
N ILE A 44 -14.35 -2.97 19.01
CA ILE A 44 -15.69 -3.29 19.51
C ILE A 44 -15.61 -4.31 20.66
N GLU A 45 -14.88 -5.41 20.46
CA GLU A 45 -14.68 -6.45 21.47
C GLU A 45 -14.02 -5.91 22.73
N PHE A 46 -13.01 -5.04 22.58
CA PHE A 46 -12.34 -4.37 23.69
C PHE A 46 -13.35 -3.62 24.55
N PHE A 47 -14.21 -2.78 23.99
CA PHE A 47 -15.18 -2.01 24.79
C PHE A 47 -16.26 -2.88 25.44
N VAL A 48 -16.70 -3.95 24.77
CA VAL A 48 -17.66 -4.93 25.34
C VAL A 48 -17.06 -5.64 26.55
N ASN A 49 -15.77 -5.98 26.48
CA ASN A 49 -15.08 -6.79 27.47
C ASN A 49 -14.37 -5.94 28.54
N ALA A 50 -14.06 -4.67 28.28
CA ALA A 50 -13.33 -3.77 29.18
C ALA A 50 -14.02 -3.60 30.52
N LYS A 51 -15.36 -3.55 30.55
CA LYS A 51 -16.13 -3.42 31.80
C LYS A 51 -16.14 -4.69 32.65
N LYS A 52 -15.90 -5.85 32.02
CA LYS A 52 -15.94 -7.18 32.65
C LYS A 52 -14.56 -7.66 33.09
N ASN A 53 -13.50 -7.09 32.51
CA ASN A 53 -12.12 -7.52 32.72
C ASN A 53 -11.35 -6.56 33.63
N LYS A 54 -10.20 -7.05 34.09
CA LYS A 54 -9.32 -6.31 34.99
C LYS A 54 -8.56 -5.18 34.26
N PRO A 55 -8.06 -4.16 34.99
CA PRO A 55 -7.26 -3.09 34.40
C PRO A 55 -6.06 -3.59 33.58
N GLU A 56 -5.37 -4.64 34.03
CA GLU A 56 -4.18 -5.17 33.35
C GLU A 56 -4.52 -5.74 31.98
N TRP A 57 -5.65 -6.46 31.86
CA TRP A 57 -6.15 -6.94 30.57
C TRP A 57 -6.48 -5.78 29.64
N ARG A 58 -7.04 -4.68 30.18
CA ARG A 58 -7.34 -3.49 29.36
C ARG A 58 -6.08 -2.84 28.82
N GLU A 59 -5.04 -2.73 29.64
CA GLU A 59 -3.74 -2.20 29.21
C GLU A 59 -3.12 -3.09 28.13
N GLU A 60 -3.10 -4.41 28.34
CA GLU A 60 -2.57 -5.36 27.37
C GLU A 60 -3.30 -5.29 26.02
N GLN A 61 -4.64 -5.35 26.03
CA GLN A 61 -5.41 -5.27 24.79
C GLN A 61 -5.29 -3.92 24.10
N MET A 62 -5.19 -2.82 24.85
CA MET A 62 -4.96 -1.50 24.28
C MET A 62 -3.61 -1.44 23.56
N GLU A 63 -2.55 -2.04 24.11
CA GLU A 63 -1.25 -2.09 23.45
C GLU A 63 -1.28 -2.96 22.18
N VAL A 64 -2.01 -4.08 22.19
CA VAL A 64 -2.22 -4.89 20.98
C VAL A 64 -2.93 -4.07 19.89
N ILE A 65 -4.04 -3.40 20.23
CA ILE A 65 -4.80 -2.58 19.27
C ILE A 65 -3.93 -1.45 18.71
N LYS A 66 -3.16 -0.75 19.54
CA LYS A 66 -2.23 0.28 19.08
C LYS A 66 -1.20 -0.26 18.10
N LYS A 67 -0.58 -1.41 18.42
CA LYS A 67 0.42 -2.02 17.55
C LYS A 67 -0.17 -2.39 16.19
N ASP A 68 -1.36 -2.98 16.18
CA ASP A 68 -2.05 -3.33 14.93
C ASP A 68 -2.44 -2.07 14.14
N TYR A 69 -2.81 -0.98 14.83
CA TYR A 69 -3.10 0.30 14.20
C TYR A 69 -1.88 0.90 13.51
N TYR A 70 -0.73 0.92 14.20
CA TYR A 70 0.52 1.40 13.62
C TYR A 70 0.93 0.58 12.39
N LYS A 71 0.74 -0.73 12.44
CA LYS A 71 0.99 -1.59 11.29
C LYS A 71 0.06 -1.27 10.12
N ALA A 72 -1.25 -1.12 10.36
CA ALA A 72 -2.20 -0.76 9.30
C ALA A 72 -1.88 0.61 8.68
N LEU A 73 -1.34 1.55 9.48
CA LEU A 73 -0.90 2.85 9.01
C LEU A 73 0.38 2.76 8.14
N GLU A 74 1.33 1.93 8.53
CA GLU A 74 2.54 1.63 7.74
C GLU A 74 2.17 0.99 6.39
N ASP A 75 1.36 -0.06 6.41
CA ASP A 75 0.86 -0.73 5.19
C ASP A 75 0.11 0.27 4.27
N ALA A 76 -0.63 1.23 4.85
CA ALA A 76 -1.31 2.27 4.10
C ALA A 76 -0.36 3.30 3.48
N ASP A 77 0.74 3.66 4.16
CA ASP A 77 1.77 4.54 3.61
C ASP A 77 2.52 3.87 2.45
N GLU A 78 2.88 2.59 2.59
CA GLU A 78 3.49 1.80 1.51
C GLU A 78 2.60 1.77 0.26
N LYS A 79 1.28 1.60 0.45
CA LYS A 79 0.32 1.68 -0.65
C LYS A 79 0.33 3.06 -1.33
N VAL A 80 0.44 4.16 -0.58
CA VAL A 80 0.54 5.52 -1.15
C VAL A 80 1.86 5.68 -1.91
N GLN A 81 2.96 5.16 -1.38
CA GLN A 81 4.25 5.18 -2.07
C GLN A 81 4.19 4.41 -3.40
N LEU A 82 3.55 3.24 -3.44
CA LEU A 82 3.33 2.51 -4.70
C LEU A 82 2.48 3.33 -5.68
N ALA A 83 1.45 4.02 -5.21
CA ALA A 83 0.64 4.88 -6.08
C ALA A 83 1.48 5.98 -6.76
N ASN A 84 2.40 6.58 -6.03
CA ASN A 84 3.33 7.56 -6.60
C ASN A 84 4.26 6.90 -7.63
N GLN A 85 4.79 5.71 -7.37
CA GLN A 85 5.64 4.98 -8.32
C GLN A 85 4.90 4.64 -9.63
N ILE A 86 3.63 4.25 -9.55
CA ILE A 86 2.79 4.00 -10.74
C ILE A 86 2.60 5.27 -11.55
N TYR A 87 2.38 6.41 -10.88
CA TYR A 87 2.23 7.70 -11.55
C TYR A 87 3.51 8.15 -12.27
N ASP A 88 4.67 7.84 -11.71
CA ASP A 88 5.97 8.24 -12.26
C ASP A 88 6.41 7.40 -13.47
N LEU A 89 5.92 6.15 -13.62
CA LEU A 89 6.27 5.25 -14.73
C LEU A 89 5.96 5.86 -16.12
N PRO A 90 4.74 6.35 -16.40
CA PRO A 90 4.46 7.07 -17.64
C PRO A 90 5.26 8.37 -17.79
N ALA A 91 5.49 9.10 -16.69
CA ALA A 91 6.22 10.37 -16.71
C ALA A 91 7.68 10.17 -17.17
N ALA A 92 8.34 9.11 -16.73
CA ALA A 92 9.70 8.76 -17.16
C ALA A 92 9.79 8.55 -18.68
N LEU A 93 8.79 7.90 -19.28
CA LEU A 93 8.72 7.68 -20.72
C LEU A 93 8.58 9.01 -21.50
N PHE A 94 7.74 9.93 -20.99
CA PHE A 94 7.59 11.27 -21.57
C PHE A 94 8.86 12.12 -21.45
N HIS A 95 9.58 12.04 -20.33
CA HIS A 95 10.85 12.74 -20.16
C HIS A 95 11.95 12.21 -21.08
N PHE A 96 12.09 10.89 -21.18
CA PHE A 96 13.06 10.27 -22.07
C PHE A 96 12.82 10.65 -23.53
N GLY A 97 11.55 10.64 -23.97
CA GLY A 97 11.18 11.06 -25.33
C GLY A 97 11.39 12.56 -25.59
N ARG A 98 11.46 13.41 -24.56
CA ARG A 98 11.66 14.86 -24.69
C ARG A 98 13.13 15.29 -24.62
N GLU A 99 13.97 14.52 -23.95
CA GLU A 99 15.40 14.82 -23.81
C GLU A 99 16.25 14.22 -24.94
N ASN A 100 15.76 13.16 -25.61
CA ASN A 100 16.52 12.42 -26.62
C ASN A 100 15.99 12.58 -28.06
N MET A 101 15.02 13.47 -28.28
CA MET A 101 14.38 13.73 -29.58
C MET A 101 14.51 15.20 -30.01
#